data_AF-A0A160V7P8-F1
#
_entry.id   AF-A0A160V7P8-F1
#
_cell.length_a   1.000
_cell.length_b   1.000
_cell.length_c   1.000
_cell.angle_alpha   90.00
_cell.angle_beta   90.00
_cell.angle_gamma   90.00
#
_symmetry.space_group_name_H-M   'P 1'
#
loop_
_entity.id
_entity.type
_entity.pdbx_description
1 polymer ?
#
loop_
_entity_poly.entity_id
_entity_poly.type
_entity_poly.pdbx_seq_one_letter_code
_entity_poly.pdbx_strand_id
1 'polypeptide(L)'
;MVERYGVDPESAAVVLDRLEDLSPWATKGYAFPAYGEGLKAIAKSLGFKWQQDDVSGVGSMGLYLRYIESGGTDEVSKEKIIVYNEDDCFATMHIYDWVMAQER
;
A
#
# COMPACT_ATOMS: atom_id res chain seq x y z
N MET A 1 10.97 4.40 -13.71
CA MET A 1 10.25 3.11 -13.81
C MET A 1 10.17 2.66 -15.26
N VAL A 2 9.57 3.46 -16.14
CA VAL A 2 9.42 3.13 -17.58
C VAL A 2 10.75 2.80 -18.24
N GLU A 3 11.69 3.74 -18.27
CA GLU A 3 13.02 3.53 -18.88
C GLU A 3 13.85 2.45 -18.15
N ARG A 4 13.80 2.46 -16.81
CA ARG A 4 14.61 1.55 -15.97
C ARG A 4 14.23 0.07 -16.10
N TYR A 5 12.94 -0.22 -16.30
CA TYR A 5 12.40 -1.58 -16.34
C TYR A 5 11.81 -1.96 -17.70
N GLY A 6 11.93 -1.10 -18.71
CA GLY A 6 11.42 -1.36 -20.06
C GLY A 6 9.90 -1.49 -20.14
N VAL A 7 9.17 -0.70 -19.33
CA VAL A 7 7.69 -0.69 -19.38
C VAL A 7 7.24 -0.01 -20.67
N ASP A 8 6.18 -0.54 -21.28
CA ASP A 8 5.54 0.05 -22.44
C ASP A 8 5.06 1.51 -22.16
N PRO A 9 5.49 2.51 -22.96
CA PRO A 9 5.14 3.91 -22.72
C PRO A 9 3.64 4.21 -22.81
N GLU A 10 2.90 3.53 -23.68
CA GLU A 10 1.45 3.74 -23.81
C GLU A 10 0.72 3.27 -22.54
N SER A 11 1.07 2.08 -22.04
CA SER A 11 0.56 1.54 -20.78
C SER A 11 0.88 2.46 -19.59
N ALA A 12 2.11 2.98 -19.53
CA ALA A 12 2.50 3.92 -18.49
C ALA A 12 1.70 5.23 -18.57
N ALA A 13 1.46 5.76 -19.77
CA ALA A 13 0.68 6.98 -19.96
C ALA A 13 -0.76 6.82 -19.45
N VAL A 14 -1.42 5.68 -19.70
CA VAL A 14 -2.77 5.39 -19.21
C VAL A 14 -2.85 5.41 -17.68
N VAL A 15 -1.82 4.87 -17.01
CA VAL A 15 -1.74 4.86 -15.54
C VAL A 15 -1.48 6.26 -15.00
N LEU A 16 -0.51 6.98 -15.57
CA LEU A 16 -0.14 8.32 -15.12
C LEU A 16 -1.28 9.34 -15.28
N ASP A 17 -2.07 9.22 -16.34
CA ASP A 17 -3.27 10.04 -16.59
C ASP A 17 -4.36 9.87 -15.50
N ARG A 18 -4.33 8.77 -14.76
CA ARG A 18 -5.31 8.43 -13.71
C ARG A 18 -4.68 8.33 -12.32
N LEU A 19 -3.42 8.74 -12.17
CA LEU A 19 -2.70 8.62 -10.91
C LEU A 19 -3.17 9.70 -9.94
N GLU A 20 -3.97 9.28 -8.97
CA GLU A 20 -4.52 10.14 -7.91
C GLU A 20 -3.92 9.77 -6.56
N ASP A 21 -3.65 10.78 -5.73
CA ASP A 21 -3.38 10.59 -4.31
C ASP A 21 -4.71 10.55 -3.54
N LEU A 22 -5.05 9.39 -2.98
CA LEU A 22 -6.27 9.21 -2.19
C LEU A 22 -6.20 9.92 -0.82
N SER A 23 -5.01 10.23 -0.31
CA SER A 23 -4.84 10.75 1.05
C SER A 23 -5.65 12.02 1.31
N PRO A 24 -5.61 13.07 0.47
CA PRO A 24 -6.41 14.28 0.67
C PRO A 24 -7.92 14.02 0.70
N TRP A 25 -8.43 13.07 -0.08
CA TRP A 25 -9.87 12.75 -0.11
C TRP A 25 -10.30 12.20 1.24
N ALA A 26 -9.52 11.26 1.79
CA ALA A 26 -9.81 10.66 3.09
C ALA A 26 -9.59 11.65 4.24
N THR A 27 -8.42 12.32 4.31
CA THR A 27 -7.99 13.07 5.50
C THR A 27 -8.56 14.49 5.58
N LYS A 28 -8.95 15.09 4.46
CA LYS A 28 -9.59 16.42 4.46
C LYS A 28 -11.11 16.35 4.34
N GLY A 29 -11.65 15.25 3.82
CA GLY A 29 -13.09 15.04 3.69
C GLY A 29 -13.74 14.46 4.94
N TYR A 30 -13.01 13.68 5.73
CA TYR A 30 -13.58 12.87 6.81
C TYR A 30 -12.70 12.85 8.06
N ALA A 31 -13.35 12.65 9.21
CA ALA A 31 -12.69 12.38 10.48
C ALA A 31 -12.87 10.91 10.85
N PHE A 32 -11.78 10.19 11.05
CA PHE A 32 -11.79 8.77 11.41
C PHE A 32 -11.56 8.58 12.92
N PRO A 33 -12.18 7.56 13.56
CA PRO A 33 -11.91 7.20 14.95
C PRO A 33 -10.57 6.45 15.06
N ALA A 34 -9.47 7.12 14.72
CA ALA A 34 -8.13 6.58 14.66
C ALA A 34 -7.12 7.53 15.31
N TYR A 35 -6.00 6.98 15.82
CA TYR A 35 -4.94 7.77 16.45
C TYR A 35 -4.01 8.49 15.46
N GLY A 36 -4.32 8.44 14.16
CA GLY A 36 -3.53 9.08 13.11
C GLY A 36 -4.16 8.92 11.73
N GLU A 37 -3.61 9.65 10.77
CA GLU A 37 -4.11 9.76 9.40
C GLU A 37 -3.36 8.84 8.40
N GLY A 38 -2.53 7.93 8.91
CA GLY A 38 -1.83 6.96 8.08
C GLY A 38 -2.75 5.83 7.60
N LEU A 39 -2.38 5.22 6.46
CA LEU A 39 -3.09 4.09 5.83
C LEU A 39 -3.56 3.03 6.85
N LYS A 40 -2.63 2.51 7.67
CA LYS A 40 -2.93 1.45 8.65
C LYS A 40 -3.92 1.88 9.73
N ALA A 41 -3.89 3.15 10.13
CA ALA A 41 -4.79 3.68 11.16
C ALA A 41 -6.20 3.85 10.59
N ILE A 42 -6.32 4.48 9.42
CA ILE A 42 -7.60 4.71 8.75
C ILE A 42 -8.25 3.39 8.35
N ALA A 43 -7.55 2.51 7.61
CA ALA A 43 -8.14 1.27 7.12
C ALA A 43 -8.60 0.35 8.26
N LYS A 44 -7.85 0.27 9.37
CA LYS A 44 -8.29 -0.48 10.57
C LYS A 44 -9.55 0.10 11.19
N SER A 45 -9.67 1.43 11.25
CA SER A 45 -10.90 2.09 11.72
C SER A 45 -12.12 1.77 10.85
N LEU A 46 -11.87 1.44 9.58
CA LEU A 46 -12.87 1.01 8.59
C LEU A 46 -13.02 -0.52 8.50
N GLY A 47 -12.42 -1.28 9.43
CA GLY A 47 -12.58 -2.73 9.54
C GLY A 47 -11.67 -3.58 8.66
N PHE A 48 -10.73 -2.99 7.92
CA PHE A 48 -9.74 -3.75 7.15
C PHE A 48 -8.78 -4.50 8.09
N LYS A 49 -8.42 -5.73 7.69
CA LYS A 49 -7.52 -6.61 8.45
C LYS A 49 -6.36 -7.03 7.53
N TRP A 50 -5.15 -6.64 7.91
CA TRP A 50 -3.93 -7.18 7.32
C TRP A 50 -3.83 -8.67 7.59
N GLN A 51 -3.27 -9.42 6.66
CA GLN A 51 -2.86 -10.80 6.81
C GLN A 51 -1.67 -10.92 7.78
N GLN A 52 -0.80 -9.91 7.81
CA GLN A 52 0.36 -9.83 8.70
C GLN A 52 0.25 -8.67 9.68
N ASP A 53 0.30 -8.96 10.97
CA ASP A 53 0.32 -7.95 12.03
C ASP A 53 1.73 -7.64 12.55
N ASP A 54 2.71 -8.50 12.25
CA ASP A 54 4.09 -8.44 12.73
C ASP A 54 5.03 -7.60 11.84
N VAL A 55 4.58 -7.13 10.68
CA VAL A 55 5.38 -6.31 9.77
C VAL A 55 4.96 -4.83 9.83
N SER A 56 5.90 -3.98 10.21
CA SER A 56 5.80 -2.52 10.12
C SER A 56 6.53 -2.00 8.88
N GLY A 57 6.34 -0.72 8.52
CA GLY A 57 7.08 -0.13 7.40
C GLY A 57 8.61 -0.16 7.59
N VAL A 58 9.11 0.00 8.83
CA VAL A 58 10.54 -0.19 9.13
C VAL A 58 10.92 -1.67 9.08
N GLY A 59 10.03 -2.54 9.55
CA GLY A 59 10.19 -3.99 9.46
C GLY A 59 10.34 -4.46 8.02
N SER A 60 9.50 -4.00 7.09
CA SER A 60 9.56 -4.38 5.67
C SER A 60 10.85 -3.93 4.99
N MET A 61 11.37 -2.74 5.34
CA MET A 61 12.70 -2.31 4.88
C MET A 61 13.80 -3.25 5.38
N GLY A 62 13.75 -3.67 6.65
CA GLY A 62 14.69 -4.65 7.21
C GLY A 62 14.60 -6.01 6.52
N LEU A 63 13.38 -6.50 6.26
CA LEU A 63 13.16 -7.73 5.48
C LEU A 63 13.79 -7.63 4.09
N TYR A 64 13.60 -6.49 3.41
CA TYR A 64 14.14 -6.27 2.07
C TYR A 64 15.67 -6.28 2.06
N LEU A 65 16.30 -5.59 3.03
CA LEU A 65 17.76 -5.62 3.18
C LEU A 65 18.28 -7.05 3.37
N ARG A 66 17.66 -7.84 4.26
CA ARG A 66 18.04 -9.26 4.44
C ARG A 66 17.92 -10.07 3.16
N TYR A 67 16.84 -9.88 2.39
CA TYR A 67 16.66 -10.56 1.11
C TYR A 67 17.80 -10.23 0.14
N ILE A 68 18.16 -8.96 0.00
CA ILE A 68 19.26 -8.53 -0.87
C ILE A 68 20.62 -9.06 -0.36
N GLU A 69 20.89 -8.96 0.94
CA GLU A 69 22.13 -9.46 1.56
C GLU A 69 22.30 -10.98 1.41
N SER A 70 21.19 -11.72 1.37
CA SER A 70 21.21 -13.16 1.10
C SER A 70 21.54 -13.51 -0.37
N GLY A 71 21.69 -12.51 -1.25
CA GLY A 71 21.81 -12.75 -2.69
C GLY A 71 20.48 -13.18 -3.34
N GLY A 72 19.36 -12.83 -2.72
CA GLY A 72 18.02 -13.13 -3.21
C GLY A 72 17.51 -14.53 -2.88
N THR A 73 18.08 -15.21 -1.87
CA THR A 73 17.73 -16.59 -1.49
C THR A 73 16.89 -16.70 -0.21
N ASP A 74 16.73 -15.63 0.57
CA ASP A 74 15.86 -15.60 1.75
C ASP A 74 14.38 -15.48 1.35
N GLU A 75 13.78 -16.61 0.95
CA GLU A 75 12.38 -16.67 0.53
C GLU A 75 11.41 -16.24 1.62
N VAL A 76 11.74 -16.44 2.90
CA VAL A 76 10.87 -16.02 4.02
C VAL A 76 10.75 -14.49 4.06
N SER A 77 11.86 -13.77 3.92
CA SER A 77 11.82 -12.31 3.83
C SER A 77 11.05 -11.85 2.59
N LYS A 78 11.26 -12.49 1.45
CA LYS A 78 10.56 -12.17 0.20
C LYS A 78 9.05 -12.36 0.30
N GLU A 79 8.60 -13.50 0.81
CA GLU A 79 7.17 -13.80 1.01
C GLU A 79 6.52 -12.77 1.94
N LYS A 80 7.18 -12.43 3.06
CA LYS A 80 6.67 -11.40 3.97
C LYS A 80 6.55 -10.02 3.30
N ILE A 81 7.54 -9.62 2.51
CA ILE A 81 7.48 -8.34 1.78
C ILE A 81 6.34 -8.33 0.77
N ILE A 82 6.13 -9.43 0.04
CA ILE A 82 5.05 -9.55 -0.95
C ILE A 82 3.70 -9.40 -0.27
N VAL A 83 3.44 -10.16 0.80
CA VAL A 83 2.18 -10.08 1.55
C VAL A 83 1.97 -8.69 2.16
N TYR A 84 3.02 -8.09 2.74
CA TYR A 84 2.94 -6.73 3.29
C TYR A 84 2.51 -5.70 2.23
N ASN A 85 3.12 -5.73 1.04
CA ASN A 85 2.77 -4.78 -0.03
C ASN A 85 1.39 -5.06 -0.63
N GLU A 86 1.02 -6.34 -0.76
CA GLU A 86 -0.32 -6.74 -1.22
C GLU A 86 -1.41 -6.23 -0.27
N ASP A 87 -1.23 -6.40 1.03
CA ASP A 87 -2.16 -5.87 2.03
C ASP A 87 -2.28 -4.34 1.96
N ASP A 88 -1.17 -3.62 1.76
CA ASP A 88 -1.20 -2.15 1.63
C ASP A 88 -1.96 -1.70 0.36
N CYS A 89 -1.89 -2.47 -0.74
CA CYS A 89 -2.72 -2.24 -1.93
C CYS A 89 -4.21 -2.48 -1.64
N PHE A 90 -4.55 -3.60 -1.00
CA PHE A 90 -5.93 -3.91 -0.65
C PHE A 90 -6.51 -2.93 0.39
N ALA A 91 -5.70 -2.47 1.34
CA ALA A 91 -6.09 -1.45 2.31
C ALA A 91 -6.40 -0.12 1.63
N THR A 92 -5.57 0.29 0.66
CA THR A 92 -5.81 1.48 -0.15
C THR A 92 -7.12 1.38 -0.92
N MET A 93 -7.37 0.23 -1.56
CA MET A 93 -8.62 -0.04 -2.28
C MET A 93 -9.84 -0.02 -1.34
N HIS A 94 -9.72 -0.59 -0.15
CA HIS A 94 -10.79 -0.58 0.87
C HIS A 94 -11.16 0.83 1.32
N ILE A 95 -10.16 1.72 1.49
CA ILE A 95 -10.42 3.14 1.79
C ILE A 95 -11.09 3.81 0.60
N TYR A 96 -10.63 3.57 -0.63
CA TYR A 96 -11.21 4.14 -1.84
C TYR A 96 -12.69 3.76 -1.97
N ASP A 97 -13.01 2.47 -1.87
CA ASP A 97 -14.39 1.97 -1.96
C ASP A 97 -15.28 2.59 -0.88
N TRP A 98 -14.74 2.76 0.34
CA TRP A 98 -15.45 3.43 1.43
C TRP A 98 -15.73 4.90 1.12
N VAL A 99 -14.74 5.66 0.62
CA VAL A 99 -14.90 7.08 0.24
C VAL A 99 -15.96 7.21 -0.85
N MET A 100 -15.86 6.40 -1.91
CA MET A 100 -16.82 6.43 -3.02
C MET A 100 -18.24 6.06 -2.60
N ALA A 101 -18.40 5.24 -1.55
CA ALA A 101 -19.71 4.91 -1.01
C ALA A 101 -20.37 6.09 -0.27
N GLN A 102 -19.62 7.12 0.14
CA GLN A 102 -20.16 8.30 0.83
C GLN A 102 -20.69 9.37 -0.14
N GLU A 103 -20.31 9.31 -1.43
CA GLU A 103 -20.75 10.27 -2.45
C GLU A 103 -22.13 9.94 -3.07
N ARG A 104 -22.81 8.91 -2.55
CA ARG A 104 -24.16 8.51 -2.96
C ARG A 104 -25.23 9.15 -2.09
#